data_AF-A0A285D6A6-F1
#
_entry.id   AF-A0A285D6A6-F1
#
_cell.length_a   1.000
_cell.length_b   1.000
_cell.length_c   1.000
_cell.angle_alpha   90.00
_cell.angle_beta   90.00
_cell.angle_gamma   90.00
#
_symmetry.space_group_name_H-M   'P 1'
#
loop_
_entity.id
_entity.type
_entity.pdbx_description
1 polymer ?
#
loop_
_entity_poly.entity_id
_entity_poly.type
_entity_poly.pdbx_seq_one_letter_code
_entity_poly.pdbx_strand_id
1 'polypeptide(L)' 'GRLVLPAPEDPVEFAALMVGPLADAADAARSKGADLNRPEIVTGAVVIRLESGASAERIASVVCALAASS' A
#
# COMPACT_ATOMS: atom_id res chain seq x y z
N GLY A 1 30.90 0.86 30.45
CA GLY A 1 29.78 1.33 31.29
C GLY A 1 28.49 1.16 30.51
N ARG A 2 27.38 0.83 31.18
CA ARG A 2 26.07 0.74 30.52
C ARG A 2 25.38 2.09 30.66
N LEU A 3 25.05 2.74 29.54
CA LEU A 3 24.20 3.92 29.57
C LEU A 3 22.76 3.42 29.66
N VAL A 4 22.13 3.69 30.81
CA VAL A 4 20.70 3.44 31.02
C VAL A 4 20.04 4.79 31.00
N LEU A 5 19.07 4.96 30.11
CA LEU A 5 18.26 6.17 30.07
C LEU A 5 17.35 6.19 31.31
N PRO A 6 17.20 7.35 31.98
CA PRO A 6 16.19 7.51 33.02
C PRO A 6 14.79 7.28 32.44
N ALA A 7 13.87 6.82 33.28
CA ALA A 7 12.48 6.67 32.88
C ALA A 7 11.89 8.04 32.49
N PRO A 8 11.08 8.12 31.42
CA PRO A 8 10.44 9.37 31.03
C PRO A 8 9.45 9.82 32.10
N GLU A 9 9.30 11.14 32.29
CA GLU A 9 8.34 11.67 33.25
C GLU A 9 6.88 11.40 32.83
N ASP A 10 6.59 11.42 31.53
CA ASP A 10 5.29 11.03 30.97
C ASP A 10 5.48 9.97 29.88
N PRO A 11 5.11 8.69 30.15
CA PRO A 11 5.23 7.62 29.17
C PRO A 11 4.29 7.79 27.96
N VAL A 12 3.19 8.54 28.10
CA VAL A 12 2.22 8.79 27.02
C VAL A 12 2.76 9.84 26.06
N GLU A 13 3.31 10.94 26.59
CA GLU A 13 3.99 11.96 25.78
C GLU A 13 5.19 11.34 25.06
N PHE A 14 5.98 10.51 25.75
CA PHE A 14 7.09 9.79 25.14
C PHE A 14 6.62 8.85 24.01
N ALA A 15 5.52 8.11 24.22
CA ALA A 15 4.95 7.25 23.18
C ALA A 15 4.46 8.06 21.96
N ALA A 16 3.91 9.25 22.18
CA ALA A 16 3.47 10.14 21.11
C ALA A 16 4.64 10.70 20.28
N LEU A 17 5.85 10.78 20.83
CA LEU A 17 7.07 11.14 20.08
C LEU A 17 7.62 9.97 19.27
N MET A 18 7.46 8.74 19.77
CA MET A 18 7.90 7.52 19.07
C MET A 18 7.01 7.17 17.87
N VAL A 19 5.72 7.50 17.97
CA VAL A 19 4.75 7.36 16.89
C VAL A 19 4.72 8.67 16.12
N GLY A 20 5.37 8.70 14.94
CA GLY A 20 5.33 9.88 14.07
C GLY A 20 3.88 10.33 13.75
N PRO A 21 3.68 11.58 13.30
CA PRO A 21 2.36 12.11 13.01
C PRO A 21 1.51 11.11 12.20
N LEU A 22 0.25 10.89 12.59
CA LEU A 22 -0.66 10.02 11.85
C LEU A 22 -0.82 10.47 10.38
N ALA A 23 -0.58 11.76 10.11
CA ALA A 23 -0.48 12.32 8.77
C ALA A 23 0.55 11.58 7.91
N ASP A 24 1.72 11.23 8.46
CA ASP A 24 2.78 10.49 7.76
C ASP A 24 2.41 9.01 7.56
N ALA A 25 1.59 8.43 8.42
CA ALA A 25 1.06 7.07 8.24
C ALA A 25 -0.01 7.02 7.12
N ALA A 26 -0.84 8.07 7.02
CA ALA A 26 -1.76 8.24 5.91
C ALA A 26 -1.03 8.58 4.59
N ASP A 27 0.13 9.23 4.65
CA ASP A 27 1.03 9.42 3.50
C ASP A 27 1.84 8.17 3.15
N ALA A 28 2.14 7.29 4.10
CA ALA A 28 2.71 5.97 3.82
C ALA A 28 1.70 5.06 3.10
N ALA A 29 0.42 5.10 3.49
CA ALA A 29 -0.67 4.46 2.74
C ALA A 29 -0.95 5.15 1.39
N ARG A 30 -0.70 6.47 1.30
CA ARG A 30 -0.64 7.23 0.05
C ARG A 30 0.77 7.35 -0.50
N SER A 31 1.61 6.31 -0.38
CA SER A 31 2.81 6.17 -1.20
C SER A 31 2.37 6.03 -2.66
N LYS A 32 1.98 7.19 -3.21
CA LYS A 32 1.25 7.48 -4.44
C LYS A 32 2.03 7.12 -5.70
N GLY A 33 3.14 6.40 -5.57
CA GLY A 33 3.99 5.97 -6.67
C GLY A 33 4.05 4.45 -6.85
N ALA A 34 3.73 3.64 -5.83
CA ALA A 34 3.90 2.19 -5.91
C ALA A 34 2.76 1.50 -6.68
N ASP A 35 1.56 2.05 -6.63
CA ASP A 35 0.34 1.43 -7.18
C ASP A 35 -0.23 2.10 -8.45
N LEU A 36 0.22 3.31 -8.82
CA LEU A 36 -0.30 3.99 -10.03
C LEU A 36 0.05 3.28 -11.34
N ASN A 37 1.01 2.36 -11.30
CA ASN A 37 1.46 1.65 -12.48
C ASN A 37 0.89 0.24 -12.57
N ARG A 38 -0.07 -0.14 -11.71
CA ARG A 38 -0.64 -1.48 -11.69
C ARG A 38 -2.08 -1.48 -12.23
N PRO A 39 -2.34 -1.94 -13.47
CA PRO A 39 -3.70 -1.95 -14.01
C PRO A 39 -4.61 -2.91 -13.24
N GLU A 40 -5.88 -2.56 -13.14
CA GLU A 40 -6.92 -3.36 -12.49
C GLU A 40 -8.05 -3.69 -13.47
N ILE A 41 -8.55 -4.93 -13.41
CA ILE A 41 -9.71 -5.38 -14.18
C ILE A 41 -10.83 -5.72 -13.20
N VAL A 42 -11.97 -5.03 -13.33
CA VAL A 42 -13.15 -5.26 -12.48
C VAL A 42 -14.16 -6.11 -13.24
N THR A 43 -14.52 -7.26 -12.69
CA THR A 43 -15.52 -8.19 -13.25
C THR A 43 -16.47 -8.67 -12.15
N GLY A 44 -17.70 -8.14 -12.16
CA GLY A 44 -18.68 -8.39 -11.10
C GLY A 44 -18.16 -7.98 -9.72
N ALA A 45 -18.09 -8.93 -8.80
CA ALA A 45 -17.59 -8.73 -7.43
C ALA A 45 -16.06 -8.96 -7.31
N VAL A 46 -15.36 -9.27 -8.40
CA VAL A 46 -13.93 -9.60 -8.39
C VAL A 46 -13.12 -8.46 -9.00
N VAL A 47 -12.01 -8.14 -8.35
CA VAL A 47 -10.98 -7.22 -8.86
C VAL A 47 -9.70 -8.00 -9.09
N ILE A 48 -9.17 -7.96 -10.30
CA ILE A 48 -7.92 -8.60 -10.69
C ILE A 48 -6.86 -7.50 -10.85
N ARG A 49 -5.84 -7.53 -10.00
CA ARG A 49 -4.69 -6.60 -10.07
C ARG A 49 -3.58 -7.24 -10.90
N LEU A 50 -3.17 -6.58 -11.98
CA LEU A 50 -2.07 -7.04 -12.83
C LEU A 50 -0.71 -6.69 -12.21
N GLU A 51 0.37 -6.96 -12.91
CA GLU A 51 1.70 -6.49 -12.55
C GLU A 51 1.89 -5.00 -12.85
N SER A 52 2.87 -4.37 -12.17
CA SER A 52 3.24 -2.97 -12.44
C SER A 52 3.84 -2.85 -13.84
N GLY A 53 3.37 -1.90 -14.64
CA GLY A 53 3.80 -1.67 -16.02
C GLY A 53 3.28 -2.70 -17.01
N ALA A 54 2.20 -3.43 -16.69
CA ALA A 54 1.63 -4.42 -17.60
C ALA A 54 1.34 -3.80 -18.99
N SER A 55 1.74 -4.50 -20.04
CA SER A 55 1.57 -4.02 -21.41
C SER A 55 0.11 -4.05 -21.85
N ALA A 56 -0.22 -3.24 -22.86
CA ALA A 56 -1.56 -3.26 -23.46
C ALA A 56 -1.94 -4.66 -23.98
N GLU A 57 -1.00 -5.39 -24.55
CA GLU A 57 -1.20 -6.77 -25.02
C GLU A 57 -1.53 -7.72 -23.86
N ARG A 58 -0.84 -7.59 -22.72
CA ARG A 58 -1.12 -8.39 -21.53
C ARG A 58 -2.50 -8.10 -20.96
N ILE A 59 -2.86 -6.81 -20.84
CA ILE A 59 -4.19 -6.40 -20.38
C ILE A 59 -5.27 -7.00 -21.29
N ALA A 60 -5.11 -6.84 -22.62
CA ALA A 60 -6.05 -7.36 -23.60
C ALA A 60 -6.18 -8.89 -23.52
N SER A 61 -5.06 -9.61 -23.39
CA SER A 61 -5.05 -11.07 -23.24
C SER A 61 -5.87 -11.53 -22.03
N VAL A 62 -5.71 -10.87 -20.87
CA VAL A 62 -6.48 -11.22 -19.66
C VAL A 62 -7.96 -10.92 -19.84
N VAL A 63 -8.32 -9.76 -20.41
CA VAL A 63 -9.72 -9.40 -20.69
C VAL A 63 -10.38 -10.41 -21.63
N CYS A 64 -9.73 -10.78 -22.73
CA CYS A 64 -10.26 -11.75 -23.68
C CYS A 64 -10.43 -13.14 -23.05
N ALA A 65 -9.49 -13.59 -22.21
CA ALA A 65 -9.59 -14.87 -21.51
C ALA A 65 -10.78 -14.90 -20.54
N LEU A 66 -11.02 -13.80 -19.81
CA LEU A 66 -12.17 -13.66 -18.92
C LEU A 66 -13.49 -13.71 -19.70
N ALA A 67 -13.56 -13.00 -20.83
CA ALA A 67 -14.75 -12.99 -21.70
C ALA A 67 -15.04 -14.34 -22.36
N ALA A 68 -14.01 -15.15 -22.64
CA ALA A 68 -14.19 -16.51 -23.18
C ALA A 68 -14.65 -17.54 -22.13
N SER A 69 -14.50 -17.22 -20.84
CA SER A 69 -14.82 -18.12 -19.72
C SER A 69 -16.17 -17.81 -19.07
N SER A 70 -16.91 -16.81 -19.58
CA SER A 70 -18.21 -16.36 -19.08
C SER A 70 -19.37 -16.94 -19.87
#